data_AF-A0A6H1NUY5-F1
#
_entry.id   AF-A0A6H1NUY5-F1
#
_cell.length_a   1.000
_cell.length_b   1.000
_cell.length_c   1.000
_cell.angle_alpha   90.00
_cell.angle_beta   90.00
_cell.angle_gamma   90.00
#
_symmetry.space_group_name_H-M   'P 1'
#
loop_
_entity.id
_entity.type
_entity.pdbx_description
1 polymer ?
#
loop_
_entity_poly.entity_id
_entity_poly.type
_entity_poly.pdbx_seq_one_letter_code
_entity_poly.pdbx_strand_id
1 'polypeptide(L)' 'MDENQQWAHEELKKLMKNSPTYEDQAFYRALEQLMLEQAQRLVNAAGELDGRSWADK' A
#
# COMPACT_ATOMS: atom_id res chain seq x y z
N MET A 1 7.63 1.14 -3.33
CA MET A 1 7.21 0.20 -2.29
C MET A 1 8.44 -0.38 -1.66
N ASP A 2 8.44 -0.51 -0.34
CA ASP A 2 9.46 -1.31 0.35
C ASP A 2 9.21 -2.82 0.16
N GLU A 3 10.16 -3.64 0.61
CA GLU A 3 10.11 -5.10 0.48
C GLU A 3 8.87 -5.71 1.17
N ASN A 4 8.47 -5.17 2.32
CA ASN A 4 7.30 -5.65 3.07
C ASN A 4 6.00 -5.32 2.33
N GLN A 5 5.92 -4.13 1.74
CA GLN A 5 4.78 -3.70 0.92
C GLN A 5 4.65 -4.54 -0.35
N GLN A 6 5.78 -4.87 -0.99
CA GLN A 6 5.77 -5.75 -2.16
C GLN A 6 5.33 -7.17 -1.79
N TRP A 7 5.84 -7.72 -0.69
CA TRP A 7 5.42 -9.03 -0.18
C TRP A 7 3.91 -9.04 0.13
N ALA A 8 3.41 -8.02 0.84
CA ALA A 8 2.00 -7.93 1.19
C ALA A 8 1.10 -7.83 -0.05
N HIS A 9 1.51 -7.06 -1.05
CA HIS A 9 0.82 -6.96 -2.35
C HIS A 9 0.66 -8.30 -3.04
N GLU A 10 1.75 -9.07 -3.09
CA GLU A 10 1.74 -10.41 -3.72
C GLU A 10 0.88 -11.40 -2.94
N GLU A 11 0.89 -11.31 -1.61
CA GLU A 11 0.08 -12.18 -0.77
C GLU A 11 -1.42 -11.89 -0.92
N LEU A 12 -1.81 -10.62 -0.97
CA LEU A 12 -3.20 -10.22 -1.25
C LEU A 12 -3.69 -10.72 -2.60
N LYS A 13 -2.83 -10.73 -3.63
CA LYS A 13 -3.17 -11.32 -4.94
C LYS A 13 -3.39 -12.82 -4.87
N LYS A 14 -2.57 -13.55 -4.11
CA LYS A 14 -2.75 -14.99 -3.91
C LYS A 14 -4.05 -15.28 -3.15
N LEU A 15 -4.31 -14.54 -2.08
CA LEU A 15 -5.53 -14.66 -1.29
C LEU A 15 -6.77 -14.39 -2.13
N MET A 16 -6.80 -13.30 -2.90
CA MET A 16 -7.91 -12.99 -3.82
C MET A 16 -8.11 -14.11 -4.86
N LYS A 17 -7.03 -14.63 -5.47
CA LYS A 17 -7.12 -15.70 -6.47
C LYS A 17 -7.64 -17.02 -5.89
N ASN A 18 -7.29 -17.32 -4.64
CA ASN A 18 -7.68 -18.56 -3.96
C ASN A 18 -9.00 -18.44 -3.21
N SER A 19 -9.62 -17.26 -3.21
CA SER A 19 -10.88 -17.01 -2.50
C SER A 19 -12.09 -17.46 -3.34
N PRO A 20 -12.92 -18.37 -2.82
CA PRO A 20 -14.04 -18.92 -3.58
C PRO A 20 -15.26 -18.00 -3.62
N THR A 21 -15.40 -17.09 -2.66
CA THR A 21 -16.55 -16.19 -2.55
C THR A 21 -16.24 -14.81 -3.14
N TYR A 22 -17.27 -14.13 -3.61
CA TYR A 22 -17.15 -12.77 -4.10
C TYR A 22 -16.78 -11.81 -2.97
N GLU A 23 -17.35 -12.03 -1.79
CA GLU A 23 -17.15 -11.23 -0.58
C GLU A 23 -15.68 -11.21 -0.16
N ASP A 24 -15.04 -12.38 -0.14
CA ASP A 24 -13.61 -12.51 0.18
C ASP A 24 -12.76 -11.81 -0.88
N GLN A 25 -13.07 -12.00 -2.17
CA GLN A 25 -12.35 -11.33 -3.25
C GLN A 25 -12.49 -9.80 -3.17
N ALA A 26 -13.68 -9.29 -2.85
CA ALA A 26 -13.96 -7.88 -2.69
C ALA A 26 -13.20 -7.30 -1.49
N PHE A 27 -13.14 -8.04 -0.37
CA PHE A 27 -12.35 -7.67 0.80
C PHE A 27 -10.87 -7.53 0.45
N TYR A 28 -10.25 -8.55 -0.18
CA TYR A 28 -8.84 -8.49 -0.53
C TYR A 28 -8.52 -7.39 -1.54
N ARG A 29 -9.43 -7.12 -2.50
CA ARG A 29 -9.30 -6.00 -3.44
C ARG A 29 -9.32 -4.64 -2.72
N ALA A 30 -10.25 -4.45 -1.78
CA ALA A 30 -10.32 -3.20 -1.01
C ALA A 30 -9.07 -3.02 -0.12
N LEU A 31 -8.56 -4.12 0.45
CA LEU A 31 -7.35 -4.10 1.25
C LEU A 31 -6.10 -3.77 0.42
N GLU A 32 -5.99 -4.32 -0.80
CA GLU A 32 -4.92 -3.97 -1.75
C GLU A 32 -4.94 -2.47 -2.10
N GLN A 33 -6.13 -1.91 -2.36
CA GLN A 33 -6.29 -0.47 -2.62
C GLN A 33 -5.87 0.39 -1.42
N LEU A 34 -6.32 0.04 -0.21
CA LEU A 34 -5.93 0.77 0.99
C LEU A 34 -4.41 0.74 1.22
N MET A 35 -3.79 -0.42 1.04
CA MET A 35 -2.34 -0.56 1.18
C MET A 35 -1.58 0.34 0.19
N LEU A 36 -2.01 0.38 -1.08
CA LEU A 36 -1.44 1.24 -2.11
C LEU A 36 -1.51 2.72 -1.74
N GLU A 37 -2.67 3.17 -1.23
CA GLU A 37 -2.85 4.55 -0.78
C GLU A 37 -1.93 4.89 0.40
N GLN A 38 -1.79 3.98 1.36
CA GLN A 38 -0.92 4.19 2.52
C GLN A 38 0.56 4.23 2.13
N ALA A 39 0.98 3.38 1.19
CA ALA A 39 2.33 3.43 0.63
C ALA A 39 2.62 4.79 -0.03
N GLN A 40 1.65 5.34 -0.79
CA GLN A 40 1.79 6.67 -1.37
C GLN A 40 1.86 7.77 -0.31
N ARG A 41 1.06 7.69 0.76
CA ARG A 41 1.10 8.67 1.85
C ARG A 41 2.45 8.68 2.57
N LEU A 42 3.06 7.51 2.76
CA LEU A 42 4.41 7.42 3.34
C LEU A 42 5.46 8.10 2.46
N VAL A 43 5.40 7.89 1.14
CA VAL A 43 6.28 8.57 0.18
C VAL A 43 6.09 10.09 0.25
N ASN A 44 4.84 10.56 0.25
CA ASN A 44 4.54 11.99 0.34
C ASN A 44 5.05 12.59 1.66
N ALA A 45 4.79 11.93 2.80
CA ALA A 45 5.23 12.40 4.11
C ALA A 45 6.76 12.49 4.21
N ALA A 46 7.49 11.51 3.64
CA ALA A 46 8.95 11.57 3.57
C ALA A 46 9.44 12.75 2.72
N GLY A 47 8.81 13.02 1.58
CA GLY A 47 9.13 14.16 0.72
C GLY A 47 8.81 15.53 1.34
N GLU A 48 7.69 15.65 2.08
CA GLU A 48 7.33 16.86 2.81
C GLU A 48 8.31 17.17 3.95
N LEU A 49 8.74 16.15 4.69
CA LEU A 49 9.75 16.29 5.74
C LEU A 49 11.10 16.75 5.16
N ASP A 50 11.52 16.17 4.04
CA ASP A 50 12.74 16.58 3.35
C ASP A 50 12.62 18.03 2.84
N GLY A 51 11.58 18.35 2.06
CA GLY A 51 11.37 19.69 1.52
C GLY A 51 11.28 20.81 2.56
N ARG A 52 10.66 20.55 3.72
CA ARG A 52 10.66 21.49 4.86
C ARG A 52 12.05 21.65 5.48
N SER A 53 12.81 20.58 5.57
CA SER A 53 14.20 20.62 6.08
C SER A 53 15.14 21.42 5.16
N TRP A 54 14.84 21.52 3.87
CA TRP A 54 15.57 22.36 2.91
C TRP A 54 15.07 23.81 2.84
N ALA A 55 13.80 24.07 3.18
CA ALA A 55 13.22 25.41 3.14
C ALA A 55 13.63 26.30 4.33
N ASP A 56 14.06 25.69 5.45
CA ASP A 56 14.53 26.38 6.66
C ASP A 56 16.05 26.73 6.64
N LYS A 57 16.69 26.74 5.45
CA LYS A 57 18.07 27.21 5.23
C LYS A 57 18.11 28.35 4.22
#